data_AF-A0A383B347-F1
#
_entry.id   AF-A0A383B347-F1
#
_cell.length_a   1.000
_cell.length_b   1.000
_cell.length_c   1.000
_cell.angle_alpha   90.00
_cell.angle_beta   90.00
_cell.angle_gamma   90.00
#
_symmetry.space_group_name_H-M   'P 1'
#
loop_
_entity.id
_entity.type
_entity.pdbx_description
1 polymer ?
#
loop_
_entity_poly.entity_id
_entity_poly.type
_entity_poly.pdbx_seq_one_letter_code
_entity_poly.pdbx_strand_id
1 'polypeptide(L)'
;DPRYPSLTDQLLTIKRRYGNNIFPSIQEDDGDNLLDYFVNNFFSEGIKSSYFLSNTSLNDEKINITIRPLLTDKPRLQEELPKNITLCARGHLYPKDSPNPVLQIDRINDISDSGKKEFEIESILVPNVADQNNSFGAKTDQNNLFSAEFITDLPPISKSTRERLKDWKEYLDWGAEYVNQRLFGVRYLRYECIDDKLAFTFIAKDEKTLNRLESISHDERFIAYSMDCSTNKWEFFHNTGKNNYPFY
;
A
#
# COMPACT_ATOMS: atom_id res chain seq x y z
N ASP A 1 8.65 -9.50 17.23
CA ASP A 1 7.36 -9.61 16.55
C ASP A 1 6.55 -8.37 16.89
N PRO A 2 6.33 -7.41 15.96
CA PRO A 2 5.46 -6.28 16.26
C PRO A 2 4.05 -6.84 16.46
N ARG A 3 3.59 -6.90 17.71
CA ARG A 3 2.23 -7.33 18.04
C ARG A 3 1.27 -6.39 17.31
N TYR A 4 0.50 -6.93 16.37
CA TYR A 4 -0.60 -6.18 15.79
C TYR A 4 -1.61 -5.83 16.90
N PRO A 5 -2.33 -4.70 16.76
CA PRO A 5 -3.51 -4.45 17.59
C PRO A 5 -4.48 -5.64 17.50
N SER A 6 -5.33 -5.81 18.52
CA SER A 6 -6.35 -6.84 18.49
C SER A 6 -7.26 -6.67 17.25
N LEU A 7 -7.89 -7.76 16.78
CA LEU A 7 -8.83 -7.66 15.65
C LEU A 7 -9.98 -6.70 15.97
N THR A 8 -10.42 -6.67 17.22
CA THR A 8 -11.38 -5.69 17.76
C THR A 8 -10.89 -4.25 17.56
N ASP A 9 -9.66 -3.93 17.97
CA ASP A 9 -9.09 -2.58 17.79
C ASP A 9 -8.97 -2.18 16.32
N GLN A 10 -8.63 -3.15 15.46
CA GLN A 10 -8.53 -2.92 14.02
C GLN A 10 -9.91 -2.59 13.42
N LEU A 11 -10.95 -3.35 13.77
CA LEU A 11 -12.32 -3.08 13.33
C LEU A 11 -12.85 -1.75 13.88
N LEU A 12 -12.58 -1.43 15.15
CA LEU A 12 -12.93 -0.12 15.73
C LEU A 12 -12.22 1.02 14.99
N THR A 13 -10.97 0.83 14.60
CA THR A 13 -10.22 1.83 13.80
C THR A 13 -10.87 2.04 12.43
N ILE A 14 -11.30 0.97 11.76
CA ILE A 14 -12.06 1.06 10.50
C ILE A 14 -13.40 1.77 10.74
N LYS A 15 -14.14 1.40 11.79
CA LYS A 15 -15.41 2.03 12.15
C LYS A 15 -15.26 3.54 12.38
N ARG A 16 -14.25 3.96 13.16
CA ARG A 16 -13.94 5.38 13.38
C ARG A 16 -13.61 6.14 12.09
N ARG A 17 -12.96 5.49 11.11
CA ARG A 17 -12.60 6.11 9.82
C ARG A 17 -13.84 6.47 9.00
N TYR A 18 -14.85 5.60 8.98
CA TYR A 18 -16.05 5.78 8.17
C TYR A 18 -17.26 6.33 8.96
N GLY A 19 -17.17 6.38 10.29
CA GLY A 19 -18.25 6.76 11.19
C GLY A 19 -19.47 5.85 11.01
N ASN A 20 -20.66 6.45 11.03
CA ASN A 20 -21.94 5.73 10.86
C ASN A 20 -22.17 5.15 9.46
N ASN A 21 -21.25 5.35 8.51
CA ASN A 21 -21.38 4.77 7.17
C ASN A 21 -20.91 3.31 7.10
N ILE A 22 -20.25 2.81 8.14
CA ILE A 22 -19.86 1.41 8.24
C ILE A 22 -20.40 0.80 9.53
N PHE A 23 -20.99 -0.38 9.42
CA PHE A 23 -21.69 -1.07 10.50
C PHE A 23 -22.71 -0.18 11.24
N PRO A 24 -23.63 0.52 10.54
CA PRO A 24 -24.65 1.36 11.18
C PRO A 24 -25.54 0.60 12.19
N SER A 25 -25.72 -0.72 12.04
CA SER A 25 -26.53 -1.50 13.00
C SER A 25 -25.86 -1.73 14.35
N ILE A 26 -24.55 -1.51 14.43
CA ILE A 26 -23.75 -1.72 15.65
C ILE A 26 -23.59 -0.37 16.35
N GLN A 27 -24.13 -0.23 17.56
CA GLN A 27 -23.97 0.99 18.35
C GLN A 27 -22.49 1.21 18.75
N GLU A 28 -22.10 2.44 19.06
CA GLU A 28 -20.69 2.79 19.30
C GLU A 28 -20.09 2.08 20.53
N ASP A 29 -18.81 1.70 20.38
CA ASP A 29 -17.86 1.12 21.34
C ASP A 29 -18.08 -0.31 21.90
N ASP A 30 -19.09 -1.06 21.42
CA ASP A 30 -19.15 -2.50 21.71
C ASP A 30 -18.25 -3.30 20.74
N GLY A 31 -16.95 -3.34 21.07
CA GLY A 31 -15.92 -3.96 20.24
C GLY A 31 -16.09 -5.48 20.07
N ASP A 32 -16.57 -6.18 21.09
CA ASP A 32 -16.75 -7.63 21.04
C ASP A 32 -17.92 -7.98 20.09
N ASN A 33 -19.03 -7.24 20.18
CA ASN A 33 -20.14 -7.36 19.25
C ASN A 33 -19.73 -7.03 17.80
N LEU A 34 -18.84 -6.06 17.59
CA LEU A 34 -18.30 -5.76 16.27
C LEU A 34 -17.46 -6.91 15.70
N LEU A 35 -16.63 -7.55 16.52
CA LEU A 35 -15.84 -8.71 16.08
C LEU A 35 -16.75 -9.91 15.79
N ASP A 36 -17.72 -10.20 16.65
CA ASP A 36 -18.69 -11.28 16.44
C ASP A 36 -19.51 -11.04 15.17
N TYR A 37 -19.99 -9.81 14.96
CA TYR A 37 -20.66 -9.42 13.74
C TYR A 37 -19.78 -9.66 12.51
N PHE A 38 -18.52 -9.22 12.57
CA PHE A 38 -17.56 -9.44 11.50
C PHE A 38 -17.41 -10.94 11.21
N VAL A 39 -17.14 -11.77 12.21
CA VAL A 39 -16.95 -13.22 12.02
C VAL A 39 -18.19 -13.85 11.39
N ASN A 40 -19.38 -13.56 11.90
CA ASN A 40 -20.64 -14.15 11.43
C ASN A 40 -21.05 -13.73 10.01
N ASN A 41 -20.74 -12.49 9.60
CA ASN A 41 -21.17 -11.97 8.30
C ASN A 41 -20.07 -12.07 7.24
N PHE A 42 -18.79 -11.97 7.64
CA PHE A 42 -17.64 -12.19 6.76
C PHE A 42 -17.41 -13.67 6.50
N PHE A 43 -17.37 -14.50 7.54
CA PHE A 43 -17.17 -15.95 7.48
C PHE A 43 -18.46 -16.71 7.81
N SER A 44 -19.56 -16.40 7.12
CA SER A 44 -20.86 -17.03 7.35
C SER A 44 -20.77 -18.57 7.41
N GLU A 45 -20.73 -19.09 8.64
CA GLU A 45 -20.33 -20.47 8.90
C GLU A 45 -21.33 -21.45 8.29
N GLY A 46 -20.82 -22.51 7.66
CA GLY A 46 -21.65 -23.53 7.04
C GLY A 46 -22.36 -23.09 5.75
N ILE A 47 -22.20 -21.83 5.33
CA ILE A 47 -22.80 -21.28 4.12
C ILE A 47 -21.75 -21.21 3.01
N LYS A 48 -22.08 -21.80 1.86
CA LYS A 48 -21.25 -21.75 0.66
C LYS A 48 -21.20 -20.30 0.13
N SER A 49 -20.01 -19.74 -0.04
CA SER A 49 -19.83 -18.39 -0.59
C SER A 49 -18.53 -18.30 -1.39
N SER A 50 -18.51 -17.40 -2.37
CA SER A 50 -17.31 -17.08 -3.15
C SER A 50 -16.39 -16.11 -2.40
N TYR A 51 -15.09 -16.40 -2.42
CA TYR A 51 -14.04 -15.55 -1.89
C TYR A 51 -12.92 -15.40 -2.92
N PHE A 52 -12.25 -14.25 -2.87
CA PHE A 52 -10.99 -14.02 -3.55
C PHE A 52 -9.85 -14.24 -2.56
N LEU A 53 -8.91 -15.10 -2.93
CA LEU A 53 -7.74 -15.44 -2.14
C LEU A 53 -6.46 -15.05 -2.88
N SER A 54 -5.45 -14.60 -2.15
CA SER A 54 -4.11 -14.41 -2.71
C SER A 54 -3.00 -14.75 -1.72
N ASN A 55 -1.87 -15.21 -2.27
CA ASN A 55 -0.67 -15.49 -1.51
C ASN A 55 0.15 -14.19 -1.33
N THR A 56 0.28 -13.77 -0.08
CA THR A 56 0.99 -12.55 0.35
C THR A 56 2.26 -12.86 1.13
N SER A 57 2.77 -14.08 1.01
CA SER A 57 4.00 -14.53 1.65
C SER A 57 5.21 -13.77 1.09
N LEU A 58 6.07 -13.31 2.00
CA LEU A 58 7.35 -12.67 1.64
C LEU A 58 8.49 -13.69 1.56
N ASN A 59 8.41 -14.74 2.37
CA ASN A 59 9.34 -15.85 2.45
C ASN A 59 8.57 -17.16 2.69
N ASP A 60 9.28 -18.29 2.63
CA ASP A 60 8.68 -19.61 2.79
C ASP A 60 8.44 -19.98 4.25
N GLU A 61 8.88 -19.19 5.22
CA GLU A 61 8.73 -19.49 6.66
C GLU A 61 7.26 -19.39 7.10
N LYS A 62 6.55 -18.36 6.63
CA LYS A 62 5.16 -18.06 7.02
C LYS A 62 4.30 -17.88 5.77
N ILE A 63 3.42 -18.84 5.53
CA ILE A 63 2.46 -18.78 4.42
C ILE A 63 1.35 -17.79 4.81
N ASN A 64 1.41 -16.59 4.25
CA ASN A 64 0.45 -15.53 4.50
C ASN A 64 -0.58 -15.46 3.38
N ILE A 65 -1.86 -15.53 3.74
CA ILE A 65 -2.97 -15.50 2.81
C ILE A 65 -3.81 -14.26 3.10
N THR A 66 -4.30 -13.62 2.04
CA THR A 66 -5.40 -12.67 2.14
C THR A 66 -6.66 -13.28 1.58
N ILE A 67 -7.79 -12.96 2.19
CA ILE A 67 -9.11 -13.42 1.81
C ILE A 67 -10.10 -12.26 1.88
N ARG A 68 -10.95 -12.14 0.88
CA ARG A 68 -12.07 -11.19 0.85
C ARG A 68 -13.28 -11.83 0.18
N PRO A 69 -14.52 -11.58 0.64
CA PRO A 69 -15.70 -12.15 0.02
C PRO A 69 -16.03 -11.46 -1.31
N LEU A 70 -16.73 -12.18 -2.17
CA LEU A 70 -17.56 -11.56 -3.21
C LEU A 70 -18.82 -11.00 -2.53
N LEU A 71 -18.97 -9.67 -2.47
CA LEU A 71 -20.04 -9.05 -1.66
C LEU A 71 -21.46 -9.42 -2.11
N THR A 72 -21.68 -9.77 -3.37
CA THR A 72 -22.99 -10.23 -3.86
C THR A 72 -23.47 -11.51 -3.15
N ASP A 73 -22.55 -12.31 -2.63
CA ASP A 73 -22.86 -13.52 -1.85
C ASP A 73 -23.08 -13.20 -0.36
N LYS A 74 -22.86 -11.94 0.05
CA LYS A 74 -22.90 -11.46 1.44
C LYS A 74 -23.84 -10.25 1.60
N PRO A 75 -25.15 -10.40 1.35
CA PRO A 75 -26.09 -9.28 1.34
C PRO A 75 -26.11 -8.48 2.65
N ARG A 76 -26.09 -9.15 3.80
CA ARG A 76 -26.02 -8.47 5.12
C ARG A 76 -24.76 -7.65 5.30
N LEU A 77 -23.61 -8.18 4.89
CA LEU A 77 -22.35 -7.45 4.97
C LEU A 77 -22.35 -6.28 3.98
N GLN A 78 -22.88 -6.47 2.77
CA GLN A 78 -22.97 -5.45 1.74
C GLN A 78 -23.81 -4.25 2.18
N GLU A 79 -24.90 -4.47 2.93
CA GLU A 79 -25.76 -3.40 3.46
C GLU A 79 -25.06 -2.54 4.54
N GLU A 80 -24.07 -3.11 5.23
CA GLU A 80 -23.37 -2.46 6.34
C GLU A 80 -22.05 -1.80 5.91
N LEU A 81 -21.67 -1.92 4.64
CA LEU A 81 -20.44 -1.35 4.11
C LEU A 81 -20.74 -0.12 3.24
N PRO A 82 -19.86 0.92 3.27
CA PRO A 82 -19.93 2.00 2.30
C PRO A 82 -19.85 1.50 0.85
N LYS A 83 -20.43 2.26 -0.08
CA LYS A 83 -20.31 1.96 -1.52
C LYS A 83 -18.84 1.84 -1.93
N ASN A 84 -18.55 0.85 -2.76
CA ASN A 84 -17.22 0.56 -3.30
C ASN A 84 -16.15 0.21 -2.24
N ILE A 85 -16.56 -0.15 -1.01
CA ILE A 85 -15.65 -0.62 0.04
C ILE A 85 -16.01 -2.05 0.39
N THR A 86 -14.98 -2.88 0.56
CA THR A 86 -15.09 -4.22 1.13
C THR A 86 -14.02 -4.43 2.19
N LEU A 87 -14.13 -5.52 2.95
CA LEU A 87 -13.15 -5.91 3.94
C LEU A 87 -12.25 -7.02 3.39
N CYS A 88 -11.01 -7.02 3.84
CA CYS A 88 -10.02 -8.04 3.52
C CYS A 88 -9.36 -8.50 4.81
N ALA A 89 -9.44 -9.80 5.07
CA ALA A 89 -8.77 -10.44 6.19
C ALA A 89 -7.43 -10.99 5.70
N ARG A 90 -6.38 -10.74 6.45
CA ARG A 90 -5.05 -11.31 6.24
C ARG A 90 -4.70 -12.19 7.42
N GLY A 91 -4.25 -13.39 7.11
CA GLY A 91 -3.84 -14.36 8.10
C GLY A 91 -2.66 -15.18 7.65
N HIS A 92 -2.32 -16.16 8.47
CA HIS A 92 -1.31 -17.16 8.17
C HIS A 92 -1.81 -18.56 8.42
N LEU A 93 -1.23 -19.52 7.71
CA LEU A 93 -1.57 -20.92 7.88
C LEU A 93 -0.90 -21.49 9.14
N TYR A 94 -1.68 -22.12 10.00
CA TYR A 94 -1.23 -22.76 11.22
C TYR A 94 -1.95 -24.10 11.48
N PRO A 95 -1.25 -25.16 11.89
CA PRO A 95 0.19 -25.36 11.74
C PRO A 95 0.55 -25.42 10.25
N LYS A 96 1.63 -24.76 9.84
CA LYS A 96 2.04 -24.65 8.42
C LYS A 96 2.21 -26.03 7.76
N ASP A 97 2.82 -26.97 8.45
CA ASP A 97 3.15 -28.30 7.91
C ASP A 97 2.05 -29.35 8.20
N SER A 98 0.88 -28.90 8.64
CA SER A 98 -0.29 -29.77 8.82
C SER A 98 -0.89 -30.13 7.46
N PRO A 99 -1.38 -31.38 7.26
CA PRO A 99 -2.20 -31.70 6.10
C PRO A 99 -3.54 -30.94 6.10
N ASN A 100 -3.94 -30.40 7.26
CA ASN A 100 -5.14 -29.58 7.44
C ASN A 100 -4.78 -28.31 8.21
N PRO A 101 -4.13 -27.32 7.57
CA PRO A 101 -3.86 -26.05 8.22
C PRO A 101 -5.14 -25.24 8.34
N VAL A 102 -5.20 -24.38 9.36
CA VAL A 102 -6.23 -23.34 9.50
C VAL A 102 -5.65 -21.98 9.16
N LEU A 103 -6.49 -21.08 8.66
CA LEU A 103 -6.11 -19.69 8.44
C LEU A 103 -6.34 -18.89 9.73
N GLN A 104 -5.25 -18.56 10.42
CA GLN A 104 -5.28 -17.70 11.59
C GLN A 104 -5.21 -16.23 11.17
N ILE A 105 -6.30 -15.48 11.39
CA ILE A 105 -6.40 -14.07 10.98
C ILE A 105 -5.65 -13.18 11.95
N ASP A 106 -4.72 -12.40 11.40
CA ASP A 106 -3.90 -11.44 12.16
C ASP A 106 -4.31 -9.99 11.88
N ARG A 107 -4.90 -9.74 10.70
CA ARG A 107 -5.26 -8.38 10.26
C ARG A 107 -6.57 -8.31 9.49
N ILE A 108 -7.26 -7.19 9.66
CA ILE A 108 -8.44 -6.81 8.88
C ILE A 108 -8.19 -5.42 8.30
N ASN A 109 -8.43 -5.25 7.00
CA ASN A 109 -8.32 -3.97 6.32
C ASN A 109 -9.56 -3.69 5.49
N ASP A 110 -9.97 -2.44 5.41
CA ASP A 110 -10.83 -1.93 4.35
C ASP A 110 -10.03 -1.80 3.05
N ILE A 111 -10.66 -2.17 1.94
CA ILE A 111 -10.12 -2.04 0.59
C ILE A 111 -11.24 -1.63 -0.37
N SER A 112 -10.88 -1.24 -1.59
CA SER A 112 -11.86 -1.03 -2.65
C SER A 112 -12.55 -2.33 -3.02
N ASP A 113 -13.89 -2.31 -3.05
CA ASP A 113 -14.69 -3.37 -3.64
C ASP A 113 -14.50 -3.36 -5.16
N SER A 114 -13.84 -4.39 -5.66
CA SER A 114 -13.55 -4.57 -7.07
C SER A 114 -13.73 -6.04 -7.45
N GLY A 115 -13.89 -6.28 -8.75
CA GLY A 115 -13.77 -7.63 -9.30
C GLY A 115 -12.43 -8.29 -8.97
N LYS A 116 -12.29 -9.56 -9.35
CA LYS A 116 -11.08 -10.36 -9.14
C LYS A 116 -9.84 -9.64 -9.68
N LYS A 117 -8.79 -9.54 -8.87
CA LYS A 117 -7.48 -9.01 -9.29
C LYS A 117 -6.65 -10.12 -9.93
N GLU A 118 -5.67 -9.74 -10.74
CA GLU A 118 -4.80 -10.70 -11.46
C GLU A 118 -4.06 -11.66 -10.52
N PHE A 119 -3.74 -11.21 -9.30
CA PHE A 119 -3.06 -12.00 -8.27
C PHE A 119 -4.04 -12.74 -7.33
N GLU A 120 -5.34 -12.73 -7.63
CA GLU A 120 -6.36 -13.40 -6.83
C GLU A 120 -6.93 -14.61 -7.56
N ILE A 121 -7.17 -15.68 -6.80
CA ILE A 121 -7.98 -16.81 -7.22
C ILE A 121 -9.36 -16.66 -6.59
N GLU A 122 -10.41 -16.84 -7.40
CA GLU A 122 -11.77 -16.96 -6.91
C GLU A 122 -12.03 -18.41 -6.53
N SER A 123 -12.54 -18.65 -5.33
CA SER A 123 -12.85 -19.98 -4.84
C SER A 123 -14.16 -19.97 -4.08
N ILE A 124 -14.98 -20.99 -4.33
CA ILE A 124 -16.23 -21.18 -3.61
C ILE A 124 -15.97 -22.16 -2.47
N LEU A 125 -16.16 -21.71 -1.23
CA LEU A 125 -15.85 -22.48 -0.03
C LEU A 125 -16.96 -22.38 1.00
N VAL A 126 -16.97 -23.31 1.95
CA VAL A 126 -17.82 -23.29 3.14
C VAL A 126 -16.94 -22.97 4.34
N PRO A 127 -17.02 -21.75 4.91
CA PRO A 127 -16.23 -21.41 6.09
C PRO A 127 -16.63 -22.28 7.27
N ASN A 128 -15.64 -22.73 8.03
CA ASN A 128 -15.82 -23.39 9.32
C ASN A 128 -14.93 -22.66 10.33
N VAL A 129 -15.55 -21.99 11.31
CA VAL A 129 -14.84 -21.21 12.32
C VAL A 129 -14.48 -22.17 13.44
N ALA A 130 -13.20 -22.49 13.58
CA ALA A 130 -12.73 -23.37 14.64
C ALA A 130 -12.90 -22.69 16.00
N ASP A 131 -13.72 -23.27 16.88
CA ASP A 131 -13.75 -22.92 18.30
C ASP A 131 -12.55 -23.55 19.01
N GLN A 132 -12.00 -22.88 20.03
CA GLN A 132 -10.85 -23.40 20.81
C GLN A 132 -11.14 -24.77 21.44
N ASN A 133 -12.42 -25.08 21.69
CA ASN A 133 -12.88 -26.36 22.25
C ASN A 133 -13.12 -27.45 21.19
N ASN A 134 -13.25 -27.06 19.92
CA ASN A 134 -13.49 -27.98 18.82
C ASN A 134 -12.15 -28.26 18.16
N SER A 135 -11.49 -29.32 18.64
CA SER A 135 -10.16 -29.77 18.25
C SER A 135 -9.83 -29.43 16.80
N PHE A 136 -8.74 -28.69 16.58
CA PHE A 136 -8.06 -28.56 15.30
C PHE A 136 -8.09 -29.93 14.58
N GLY A 137 -8.96 -30.10 13.60
CA GLY A 137 -9.03 -31.33 12.79
C GLY A 137 -9.81 -32.53 13.35
N ALA A 138 -10.89 -32.38 14.14
CA ALA A 138 -11.76 -33.54 14.46
C ALA A 138 -12.54 -34.08 13.24
N LYS A 139 -12.61 -33.33 12.15
CA LYS A 139 -12.98 -33.87 10.84
C LYS A 139 -11.78 -33.69 9.92
N THR A 140 -11.05 -34.78 9.72
CA THR A 140 -10.18 -34.99 8.55
C THR A 140 -11.05 -34.96 7.29
N ASP A 141 -11.55 -33.79 6.91
CA ASP A 141 -12.20 -33.60 5.63
C ASP A 141 -11.08 -33.52 4.59
N GLN A 142 -11.06 -34.47 3.65
CA GLN A 142 -10.13 -34.54 2.51
C GLN A 142 -10.22 -33.32 1.56
N ASN A 143 -11.04 -32.33 1.90
CA ASN A 143 -11.40 -31.18 1.07
C ASN A 143 -11.02 -29.84 1.72
N ASN A 144 -9.95 -29.78 2.53
CA ASN A 144 -9.43 -28.49 2.98
C ASN A 144 -8.90 -27.69 1.78
N LEU A 145 -9.36 -26.44 1.64
CA LEU A 145 -8.93 -25.54 0.56
C LEU A 145 -7.41 -25.32 0.59
N PHE A 146 -6.82 -25.22 1.79
CA PHE A 146 -5.40 -24.93 1.96
C PHE A 146 -4.53 -26.18 1.80
N SER A 147 -4.80 -26.97 0.77
CA SER A 147 -3.90 -28.05 0.35
C SER A 147 -2.57 -27.47 -0.15
N ALA A 148 -1.51 -28.27 -0.10
CA ALA A 148 -0.19 -27.85 -0.61
C ALA A 148 -0.23 -27.45 -2.10
N GLU A 149 -1.06 -28.13 -2.89
CA GLU A 149 -1.28 -27.83 -4.31
C GLU A 149 -1.92 -26.46 -4.48
N PHE A 150 -3.03 -26.18 -3.78
CA PHE A 150 -3.72 -24.89 -3.85
C PHE A 150 -2.81 -23.72 -3.43
N ILE A 151 -2.02 -23.90 -2.38
CA ILE A 151 -1.08 -22.86 -1.91
C ILE A 151 -0.02 -22.57 -2.96
N THR A 152 0.46 -23.60 -3.67
CA THR A 152 1.46 -23.46 -4.73
C THR A 152 0.88 -22.76 -5.95
N ASP A 153 -0.40 -23.02 -6.27
CA ASP A 153 -1.12 -22.41 -7.38
C ASP A 153 -1.50 -20.94 -7.13
N LEU A 154 -1.58 -20.51 -5.86
CA LEU A 154 -1.85 -19.10 -5.55
C LEU A 154 -0.70 -18.22 -6.04
N PRO A 155 -0.93 -17.30 -7.00
CA PRO A 155 0.12 -16.46 -7.53
C PRO A 155 0.67 -15.55 -6.42
N PRO A 156 1.98 -15.61 -6.12
CA PRO A 156 2.57 -14.81 -5.05
C PRO A 156 2.65 -13.35 -5.47
N ILE A 157 1.87 -12.48 -4.82
CA ILE A 157 1.85 -11.04 -5.09
C ILE A 157 3.23 -10.40 -4.90
N SER A 158 4.06 -10.99 -4.04
CA SER A 158 5.40 -10.51 -3.73
C SER A 158 6.38 -10.63 -4.90
N LYS A 159 6.17 -11.59 -5.82
CA LYS A 159 6.99 -11.71 -7.03
C LYS A 159 6.65 -10.58 -8.02
N SER A 160 5.37 -10.41 -8.35
CA SER A 160 4.93 -9.36 -9.28
C SER A 160 5.15 -7.94 -8.73
N THR A 161 5.01 -7.75 -7.41
CA THR A 161 5.24 -6.47 -6.76
C THR A 161 6.73 -6.11 -6.72
N ARG A 162 7.62 -7.08 -6.55
CA ARG A 162 9.08 -6.84 -6.60
C ARG A 162 9.52 -6.36 -7.98
N GLU A 163 9.01 -6.97 -9.03
CA GLU A 163 9.26 -6.54 -10.42
C GLU A 163 8.76 -5.12 -10.65
N ARG A 164 7.49 -4.84 -10.30
CA ARG A 164 6.93 -3.50 -10.42
C ARG A 164 7.70 -2.45 -9.61
N LEU A 165 8.16 -2.77 -8.40
CA LEU A 165 8.95 -1.84 -7.59
C LEU A 165 10.30 -1.51 -8.23
N LYS A 166 10.89 -2.46 -8.97
CA LYS A 166 12.09 -2.20 -9.76
C LYS A 166 11.79 -1.23 -10.89
N ASP A 167 10.71 -1.44 -11.64
CA ASP A 167 10.28 -0.55 -12.72
C ASP A 167 9.98 0.86 -12.21
N TRP A 168 9.33 0.97 -11.05
CA TRP A 168 9.07 2.27 -10.39
C TRP A 168 10.35 2.98 -9.99
N LYS A 169 11.34 2.26 -9.45
CA LYS A 169 12.64 2.83 -9.13
C LYS A 169 13.35 3.32 -10.39
N GLU A 170 13.37 2.50 -11.45
CA GLU A 170 13.98 2.87 -12.73
C GLU A 170 13.31 4.10 -13.36
N TYR A 171 11.97 4.21 -13.26
CA TYR A 171 11.24 5.39 -13.73
C TYR A 171 11.60 6.65 -12.93
N LEU A 172 11.71 6.56 -11.60
CA LEU A 172 12.11 7.68 -10.75
C LEU A 172 13.56 8.10 -11.01
N ASP A 173 14.46 7.13 -11.16
CA ASP A 173 15.87 7.36 -11.49
C ASP A 173 15.98 8.05 -12.88
N TRP A 174 15.22 7.59 -13.87
CA TRP A 174 15.12 8.22 -15.20
C TRP A 174 14.59 9.65 -15.13
N GLY A 175 13.53 9.89 -14.36
CA GLY A 175 12.95 11.23 -14.19
C GLY A 175 13.94 12.21 -13.55
N ALA A 176 14.69 11.74 -12.55
CA ALA A 176 15.76 12.53 -11.92
C ALA A 176 16.89 12.85 -12.90
N GLU A 177 17.32 11.88 -13.72
CA GLU A 177 18.32 12.10 -14.76
C GLU A 177 17.84 13.11 -15.81
N TYR A 178 16.61 12.97 -16.31
CA TYR A 178 16.02 13.86 -17.29
C TYR A 178 15.96 15.31 -16.80
N VAL A 179 15.53 15.52 -15.55
CA VAL A 179 15.50 16.84 -14.92
C VAL A 179 16.92 17.39 -14.79
N ASN A 180 17.88 16.60 -14.29
CA ASN A 180 19.27 17.03 -14.15
C ASN A 180 19.94 17.38 -15.50
N GLN A 181 19.62 16.67 -16.59
CA GLN A 181 20.12 16.99 -17.93
C GLN A 181 19.55 18.30 -18.50
N ARG A 182 18.35 18.70 -18.06
CA ARG A 182 17.67 19.93 -18.51
C ARG A 182 17.94 21.14 -17.61
N LEU A 183 18.37 20.93 -16.37
CA LEU A 183 18.73 22.01 -15.46
C LEU A 183 20.04 22.67 -15.91
N PHE A 184 19.92 23.87 -16.47
CA PHE A 184 21.06 24.77 -16.59
C PHE A 184 21.00 25.78 -15.45
N GLY A 185 21.99 25.74 -14.56
CA GLY A 185 22.05 26.66 -13.43
C GLY A 185 23.45 27.24 -13.26
N VAL A 186 23.49 28.54 -12.96
CA VAL A 186 24.72 29.29 -12.69
C VAL A 186 24.68 29.79 -11.26
N ARG A 187 25.82 29.75 -10.55
CA ARG A 187 25.90 30.23 -9.17
C ARG A 187 25.91 31.75 -9.15
N TYR A 188 25.09 32.37 -8.31
CA TYR A 188 25.19 33.79 -8.00
C TYR A 188 26.02 34.00 -6.72
N LEU A 189 26.78 35.08 -6.67
CA LEU A 189 27.57 35.50 -5.51
C LEU A 189 26.74 36.37 -4.56
N ARG A 190 25.94 37.26 -5.15
CA ARG A 190 25.07 38.19 -4.44
C ARG A 190 23.95 38.65 -5.37
N TYR A 191 22.91 39.19 -4.76
CA TYR A 191 21.89 39.95 -5.45
C TYR A 191 21.62 41.25 -4.70
N GLU A 192 21.17 42.26 -5.41
CA GLU A 192 20.84 43.58 -4.88
C GLU A 192 19.64 44.15 -5.64
N CYS A 193 18.88 45.03 -4.99
CA CYS A 193 17.79 45.74 -5.65
C CYS A 193 18.30 47.11 -6.12
N ILE A 194 18.29 47.36 -7.42
CA ILE A 194 18.71 48.60 -8.07
C ILE A 194 17.56 49.08 -8.94
N ASP A 195 17.09 50.31 -8.71
CA ASP A 195 16.00 50.94 -9.48
C ASP A 195 14.76 50.03 -9.63
N ASP A 196 14.33 49.42 -8.52
CA ASP A 196 13.20 48.47 -8.45
C ASP A 196 13.38 47.19 -9.29
N LYS A 197 14.63 46.85 -9.61
CA LYS A 197 15.01 45.63 -10.31
C LYS A 197 16.00 44.81 -9.49
N LEU A 198 15.80 43.50 -9.47
CA LEU A 198 16.70 42.58 -8.81
C LEU A 198 17.89 42.28 -9.74
N ALA A 199 19.07 42.78 -9.37
CA ALA A 199 20.32 42.56 -10.07
C ALA A 199 21.10 41.42 -9.39
N PHE A 200 21.53 40.42 -10.17
CA PHE A 200 22.34 39.30 -9.69
C PHE A 200 23.77 39.42 -10.21
N THR A 201 24.74 39.16 -9.34
CA THR A 201 26.14 38.94 -9.75
C THR A 201 26.38 37.44 -9.86
N PHE A 202 26.66 36.93 -11.06
CA PHE A 202 26.90 35.51 -11.32
C PHE A 202 28.39 35.18 -11.38
N ILE A 203 28.72 33.91 -11.12
CA ILE A 203 30.02 33.33 -11.41
C ILE A 203 29.82 32.09 -12.28
N ALA A 204 30.51 32.06 -13.42
CA ALA A 204 30.49 30.96 -14.36
C ALA A 204 31.85 30.28 -14.42
N LYS A 205 31.86 28.98 -14.75
CA LYS A 205 33.08 28.18 -14.89
C LYS A 205 33.93 28.62 -16.10
N ASP A 206 33.26 29.04 -17.17
CA ASP A 206 33.87 29.46 -18.43
C ASP A 206 32.98 30.47 -19.18
N GLU A 207 33.55 31.12 -20.18
CA GLU A 207 32.88 32.09 -21.04
C GLU A 207 31.70 31.47 -21.83
N LYS A 208 31.81 30.19 -22.20
CA LYS A 208 30.75 29.48 -22.91
C LYS A 208 29.48 29.35 -22.06
N THR A 209 29.63 29.12 -20.76
CA THR A 209 28.54 29.08 -19.78
C THR A 209 27.90 30.44 -19.61
N LEU A 210 28.69 31.52 -19.58
CA LEU A 210 28.19 32.89 -19.51
C LEU A 210 27.37 33.26 -20.75
N ASN A 211 27.89 32.97 -21.94
CA ASN A 211 27.19 33.22 -23.22
C ASN A 211 25.88 32.44 -23.31
N ARG A 212 25.84 31.20 -22.77
CA ARG A 212 24.60 30.42 -22.70
C ARG A 212 23.59 31.03 -21.73
N LEU A 213 24.02 31.57 -20.58
CA LEU A 213 23.17 32.27 -19.62
C LEU A 213 22.54 33.52 -20.26
N GLU A 214 23.31 34.30 -21.01
CA GLU A 214 22.80 35.47 -21.73
C GLU A 214 21.71 35.07 -22.73
N SER A 215 21.95 33.99 -23.51
CA SER A 215 21.00 33.50 -24.51
C SER A 215 19.67 33.05 -23.90
N ILE A 216 19.67 32.32 -22.77
CA ILE A 216 18.44 31.81 -22.15
C ILE A 216 17.72 32.87 -21.30
N SER A 217 18.40 33.97 -20.96
CA SER A 217 17.85 34.99 -20.07
C SER A 217 16.68 35.79 -20.62
N HIS A 218 16.47 35.68 -21.92
CA HIS A 218 15.40 36.38 -22.62
C HIS A 218 14.12 35.54 -22.73
N ASP A 219 14.19 34.21 -22.57
CA ASP A 219 13.10 33.28 -22.90
C ASP A 219 12.52 32.49 -21.70
N GLU A 220 13.26 32.32 -20.61
CA GLU A 220 12.88 31.41 -19.53
C GLU A 220 12.57 32.08 -18.18
N ARG A 221 11.77 31.40 -17.34
CA ARG A 221 11.50 31.81 -15.95
C ARG A 221 12.69 31.42 -15.08
N PHE A 222 13.42 32.40 -14.59
CA PHE A 222 14.48 32.17 -13.61
C PHE A 222 13.91 31.91 -12.21
N ILE A 223 14.48 30.92 -11.53
CA ILE A 223 14.24 30.66 -10.12
C ILE A 223 15.57 30.76 -9.39
N ALA A 224 15.66 31.67 -8.42
CA ALA A 224 16.82 31.77 -7.54
C ALA A 224 16.64 30.83 -6.35
N TYR A 225 17.58 29.90 -6.17
CA TYR A 225 17.62 28.98 -5.03
C TYR A 225 18.64 29.47 -3.99
N SER A 226 18.51 29.01 -2.74
CA SER A 226 19.56 29.20 -1.73
C SER A 226 20.85 28.51 -2.19
N MET A 227 21.99 29.08 -1.79
CA MET A 227 23.33 28.55 -2.08
C MET A 227 23.57 27.15 -1.50
N ASP A 228 22.77 26.73 -0.52
CA ASP A 228 22.82 25.42 0.15
C ASP A 228 22.12 24.29 -0.65
N CYS A 229 21.39 24.65 -1.71
CA CYS A 229 20.63 23.70 -2.53
C CYS A 229 21.48 22.90 -3.53
N SER A 230 22.73 23.31 -3.77
CA SER A 230 23.66 22.60 -4.66
C SER A 230 24.90 22.13 -3.91
N THR A 231 25.32 20.89 -4.16
CA THR A 231 26.56 20.31 -3.63
C THR A 231 27.80 20.77 -4.40
N ASN A 232 27.62 21.30 -5.61
CA ASN A 232 28.71 21.78 -6.48
C ASN A 232 28.71 23.32 -6.52
N LYS A 233 29.92 23.90 -6.41
CA LYS A 233 30.16 25.34 -6.38
C LYS A 233 30.09 26.02 -7.74
N TRP A 234 30.06 25.27 -8.84
CA TRP A 234 30.19 25.81 -10.20
C TRP A 234 29.05 25.39 -11.12
N GLU A 235 28.51 24.19 -10.94
CA GLU A 235 27.42 23.64 -11.72
C GLU A 235 26.24 23.36 -10.78
N PHE A 236 25.02 23.68 -11.19
CA PHE A 236 23.84 23.39 -10.39
C PHE A 236 23.50 21.91 -10.46
N PHE A 237 23.64 21.22 -9.33
CA PHE A 237 23.10 19.88 -9.13
C PHE A 237 22.15 19.95 -7.94
N HIS A 238 20.90 19.56 -8.15
CA HIS A 238 19.94 19.55 -7.05
C HIS A 238 20.39 18.56 -5.96
N ASN A 239 20.46 19.01 -4.70
CA ASN A 239 20.83 18.16 -3.57
C ASN A 239 19.70 17.17 -3.24
N THR A 240 19.67 16.03 -3.93
CA THR A 240 18.73 14.92 -3.67
C THR A 240 19.03 14.16 -2.35
N GLY A 241 20.14 14.49 -1.66
CA GLY A 241 20.59 13.81 -0.44
C GLY A 241 20.17 14.45 0.88
N LYS A 242 19.48 15.61 0.87
CA LYS A 242 18.89 16.22 2.07
C LYS A 242 17.38 16.35 1.90
N ASN A 243 16.67 15.23 2.07
CA ASN A 243 15.22 15.25 2.21
C ASN A 243 14.84 15.89 3.55
N ASN A 244 14.67 17.20 3.56
CA ASN A 244 13.66 17.88 4.36
C ASN A 244 12.76 18.60 3.38
N TYR A 245 11.81 17.87 2.82
CA TYR A 245 10.75 18.48 2.03
C TYR A 245 9.84 19.31 2.95
N PRO A 246 9.45 20.50 2.50
CA PRO A 246 8.05 20.86 2.51
C PRO A 246 7.62 21.02 1.05
N PHE A 247 6.86 20.04 0.55
CA PHE A 247 5.99 20.31 -0.59
C PHE A 247 4.80 21.11 -0.07
N TYR A 248 4.55 22.28 -0.68
CA TYR A 248 3.24 22.94 -0.63
C TYR A 248 2.28 22.21 -1.56
#